data_AF-A0A3M1NCZ4-F1
#
_entry.id   AF-A0A3M1NCZ4-F1
#
_cell.length_a   1.000
_cell.length_b   1.000
_cell.length_c   1.000
_cell.angle_alpha   90.00
_cell.angle_beta   90.00
_cell.angle_gamma   90.00
#
_symmetry.space_group_name_H-M   'P 1'
#
loop_
_entity.id
_entity.type
_entity.pdbx_description
1 polymer ?
#
loop_
_entity_poly.entity_id
_entity_poly.type
_entity_poly.pdbx_seq_one_letter_code
_entity_poly.pdbx_strand_id
1 'polypeptide(L)'
;MDKSPVEYRWALDAEDRPVPITLAQRGVHYTCPLCRGAMVARLGAQLQHHFSHLSANTCDSEAVSVAALRRWLALGCQQALSQQRELPLSWQCALCGQTHAQNLLQDVAYVLEDLLNAAESPDVRLTDAQGAERVAFYILGKDAALPERLQELVGQGRFAFALSAEALPESNDLNAYLAMLKPFAAPCPLWDRADVVREPERLRRLLINLANRPPHYFFGAVERVEGLADVVRIGHYKVWAALPFWLRAVGGALNRLAPNVEIFIQNWDQPNGGTIYLYYVKIRETRAIALRRYAPRSVPSLQIDDRYRLLSFTALDMARELVSN
;
A
#
# COMPACT_ATOMS: atom_id res chain seq x y z
N MET A 1 10.92 21.17 27.88
CA MET A 1 10.33 20.01 27.17
C MET A 1 11.38 18.93 27.16
N ASP A 2 11.22 17.93 28.02
CA ASP A 2 12.08 16.74 28.01
C ASP A 2 11.87 16.05 26.65
N LYS A 3 12.94 15.97 25.84
CA LYS A 3 12.92 15.10 24.66
C LYS A 3 12.86 13.68 25.20
N SER A 4 11.83 12.92 24.81
CA SER A 4 11.84 11.48 25.02
C SER A 4 13.19 10.91 24.58
N PRO A 5 13.81 10.01 25.36
CA PRO A 5 15.12 9.49 25.03
C PRO A 5 15.08 8.85 23.63
N VAL A 6 16.10 9.15 22.81
CA VAL A 6 16.26 8.55 21.49
C VAL A 6 16.68 7.10 21.69
N GLU A 7 15.77 6.18 21.43
CA GLU A 7 15.99 4.75 21.63
C GLU A 7 16.29 4.05 20.30
N TYR A 8 17.55 3.66 20.10
CA TYR A 8 17.94 2.89 18.92
C TYR A 8 17.76 1.40 19.19
N ARG A 9 16.91 0.70 18.43
CA ARG A 9 16.66 -0.74 18.62
C ARG A 9 17.59 -1.64 17.83
N TRP A 10 18.35 -1.10 16.88
CA TRP A 10 19.23 -1.84 15.99
C TRP A 10 20.57 -1.12 15.84
N ALA A 11 21.61 -1.90 15.56
CA ALA A 11 22.92 -1.42 15.15
C ALA A 11 23.53 -2.40 14.15
N LEU A 12 24.71 -2.09 13.61
CA LEU A 12 25.49 -3.01 12.78
C LEU A 12 26.61 -3.62 13.60
N ASP A 13 26.87 -4.91 13.43
CA ASP A 13 28.06 -5.58 13.98
C ASP A 13 29.34 -5.27 13.16
N ALA A 14 30.44 -5.94 13.50
CA ALA A 14 31.72 -5.78 12.82
C ALA A 14 31.71 -6.27 11.36
N GLU A 15 30.79 -7.16 11.00
CA GLU A 15 30.60 -7.68 9.65
C GLU A 15 29.53 -6.91 8.87
N ASP A 16 29.15 -5.71 9.34
CA ASP A 16 28.14 -4.86 8.72
C ASP A 16 26.73 -5.47 8.70
N ARG A 17 26.48 -6.46 9.58
CA ARG A 17 25.18 -7.12 9.69
C ARG A 17 24.32 -6.39 10.71
N PRO A 18 23.05 -6.10 10.36
CA PRO A 18 22.11 -5.53 11.30
C PRO A 18 21.80 -6.52 12.44
N VAL A 19 21.93 -6.03 13.68
CA VAL A 19 21.69 -6.77 14.92
C VAL A 19 20.61 -6.05 15.74
N PRO A 20 19.46 -6.70 16.03
CA PRO A 20 18.48 -6.16 16.95
C PRO A 20 19.03 -6.18 18.37
N ILE A 21 18.59 -5.25 19.20
CA ILE A 21 19.07 -5.12 20.57
C ILE A 21 18.80 -6.36 21.43
N THR A 22 17.78 -7.15 21.09
CA THR A 22 17.45 -8.44 21.70
C THR A 22 18.55 -9.49 21.52
N LEU A 23 19.37 -9.37 20.47
CA LEU A 23 20.48 -10.28 20.16
C LEU A 23 21.85 -9.66 20.46
N ALA A 24 21.88 -8.41 20.93
CA ALA A 24 23.12 -7.72 21.23
C ALA A 24 23.80 -8.29 22.48
N GLN A 25 25.12 -8.33 22.44
CA GLN A 25 25.99 -8.73 23.54
C GLN A 25 26.78 -7.54 24.09
N ARG A 26 27.07 -7.57 25.41
CA ARG A 26 27.93 -6.58 26.08
C ARG A 26 29.37 -6.73 25.60
N GLY A 27 30.07 -5.61 25.43
CA GLY A 27 31.48 -5.58 25.05
C GLY A 27 31.75 -5.79 23.56
N VAL A 28 30.72 -6.05 22.74
CA VAL A 28 30.83 -6.11 21.28
C VAL A 28 30.80 -4.71 20.69
N HIS A 29 31.56 -4.50 19.62
CA HIS A 29 31.58 -3.26 18.85
C HIS A 29 30.37 -3.19 17.91
N TYR A 30 29.61 -2.10 18.02
CA TYR A 30 28.51 -1.81 17.11
C TYR A 30 28.69 -0.47 16.44
N THR A 31 28.11 -0.30 15.25
CA THR A 31 28.08 0.97 14.53
C THR A 31 26.66 1.35 14.14
N CYS A 32 26.45 2.66 14.00
CA CYS A 32 25.17 3.20 13.56
C CYS A 32 24.93 2.88 12.08
N PRO A 33 23.80 2.27 11.71
CA PRO A 33 23.44 2.00 10.32
C PRO A 33 23.38 3.25 9.43
N LEU A 34 23.11 4.42 10.04
CA LEU A 34 22.96 5.68 9.34
C LEU A 34 24.28 6.44 9.21
N CYS A 35 24.93 6.80 10.33
CA CYS A 35 26.12 7.64 10.32
C CYS A 35 27.44 6.88 10.46
N ARG A 36 27.40 5.56 10.65
CA ARG A 36 28.56 4.69 10.92
C ARG A 36 29.32 5.01 12.22
N GLY A 37 28.83 5.94 13.04
CA GLY A 37 29.39 6.25 14.34
C GLY A 37 29.30 5.08 15.32
N ALA A 38 30.26 4.99 16.25
CA ALA A 38 30.32 3.91 17.21
C ALA A 38 29.13 3.93 18.19
N MET A 39 28.57 2.75 18.45
CA MET A 39 27.44 2.53 19.34
C MET A 39 27.77 1.49 20.42
N VAL A 40 27.04 1.56 21.54
CA VAL A 40 27.11 0.61 22.65
C VAL A 40 25.73 0.07 22.98
N ALA A 41 25.63 -1.24 23.22
CA ALA A 41 24.42 -1.88 23.71
C ALA A 41 24.21 -1.59 25.20
N ARG A 42 23.09 -0.94 25.55
CA ARG A 42 22.66 -0.66 26.93
C ARG A 42 21.66 -1.72 27.36
N LEU A 43 22.17 -2.81 27.94
CA LEU A 43 21.36 -3.94 28.40
C LEU A 43 21.08 -3.86 29.91
N GLY A 44 20.27 -2.89 30.35
CA GLY A 44 19.97 -2.67 31.76
C GLY A 44 18.93 -3.63 32.33
N ALA A 45 19.02 -3.97 33.61
CA ALA A 45 18.05 -4.87 34.28
C ALA A 45 16.69 -4.20 34.57
N GLN A 46 16.63 -2.86 34.58
CA GLN A 46 15.42 -2.07 34.91
C GLN A 46 15.00 -1.11 33.79
N LEU A 47 15.84 -0.91 32.77
CA LEU A 47 15.59 -0.01 31.66
C LEU A 47 15.45 -0.81 30.37
N GLN A 48 14.61 -0.32 29.47
CA GLN A 48 14.44 -0.91 28.14
C GLN A 48 15.77 -0.98 27.41
N HIS A 49 16.08 -2.16 26.87
CA HIS A 49 17.32 -2.37 26.13
C HIS A 49 17.33 -1.49 24.87
N HIS A 50 18.42 -0.76 24.66
CA HIS A 50 18.63 0.05 23.46
C HIS A 50 20.12 0.17 23.14
N PHE A 51 20.45 0.58 21.92
CA PHE A 51 21.77 1.06 21.57
C PHE A 51 21.86 2.57 21.84
N SER A 52 23.05 3.06 22.15
CA SER A 52 23.35 4.49 22.21
C SER A 52 24.64 4.77 21.45
N HIS A 53 24.74 5.93 20.80
CA HIS A 53 26.01 6.39 20.29
C HIS A 53 26.98 6.70 21.44
N LEU A 54 28.27 6.45 21.23
CA LEU A 54 29.32 6.81 22.19
C LEU A 54 29.61 8.32 22.20
N SER A 55 29.44 8.99 21.06
CA SER A 55 29.61 10.43 20.91
C SER A 55 28.26 11.13 20.69
N ALA A 56 28.24 12.44 20.93
CA ALA A 56 27.12 13.28 20.50
C ALA A 56 26.85 13.06 19.00
N ASN A 57 25.59 12.92 18.65
CA ASN A 57 25.13 12.66 17.29
C ASN A 57 23.78 13.35 17.09
N THR A 58 23.39 13.51 15.83
CA THR A 58 22.10 14.07 15.42
C THR A 58 21.28 13.04 14.64
N CYS A 59 21.59 11.75 14.79
CA CYS A 59 20.84 10.71 14.12
C CYS A 59 19.43 10.66 14.69
N ASP A 60 18.47 10.54 13.80
CA ASP A 60 17.09 10.28 14.16
C ASP A 60 16.89 8.76 14.35
N SER A 61 16.18 8.34 15.40
CA SER A 61 15.98 6.92 15.71
C SER A 61 15.20 6.18 14.63
N GLU A 62 14.25 6.86 14.00
CA GLU A 62 13.47 6.29 12.92
C GLU A 62 14.33 6.15 11.66
N ALA A 63 15.10 7.17 11.29
CA ALA A 63 16.03 7.08 10.17
C ALA A 63 17.09 5.97 10.36
N VAL A 64 17.55 5.75 11.60
CA VAL A 64 18.42 4.62 11.95
C VAL A 64 17.70 3.29 11.77
N SER A 65 16.43 3.20 12.15
CA SER A 65 15.61 2.00 12.00
C SER A 65 15.34 1.65 10.54
N VAL A 66 15.04 2.65 9.70
CA VAL A 66 14.91 2.51 8.24
C VAL A 66 16.19 1.94 7.66
N ALA A 67 17.34 2.57 7.95
CA ALA A 67 18.64 2.12 7.45
C ALA A 67 18.98 0.69 7.90
N ALA A 68 18.68 0.33 9.15
CA ALA A 68 18.90 -1.02 9.66
C ALA A 68 18.02 -2.06 8.95
N LEU A 69 16.72 -1.81 8.84
CA LEU A 69 15.76 -2.74 8.24
C LEU A 69 16.05 -2.94 6.75
N ARG A 70 16.37 -1.85 6.04
CA ARG A 70 16.78 -1.92 4.64
C ARG A 70 17.97 -2.87 4.45
N ARG A 71 19.03 -2.65 5.22
CA ARG A 71 20.24 -3.46 5.17
C ARG A 71 19.94 -4.92 5.52
N TRP A 72 19.08 -5.15 6.51
CA TRP A 72 18.74 -6.50 6.99
C TRP A 72 17.98 -7.28 5.93
N LEU A 73 16.98 -6.65 5.30
CA LEU A 73 16.23 -7.23 4.19
C LEU A 73 17.13 -7.52 2.99
N ALA A 74 17.98 -6.56 2.60
CA ALA A 74 18.88 -6.72 1.47
C ALA A 74 19.84 -7.90 1.68
N LEU A 75 20.53 -7.96 2.83
CA LEU A 75 21.45 -9.05 3.14
C LEU A 75 20.73 -10.39 3.27
N GLY A 76 19.57 -10.44 3.92
CA GLY A 76 18.80 -11.67 4.08
C GLY A 76 18.30 -12.23 2.74
N CYS A 77 17.80 -11.37 1.86
CA CYS A 77 17.41 -11.75 0.50
C CYS A 77 18.62 -12.19 -0.34
N GLN A 78 19.73 -11.48 -0.25
CA GLN A 78 20.95 -11.80 -1.01
C GLN A 78 21.56 -13.13 -0.54
N GLN A 79 21.57 -13.39 0.77
CA GLN A 79 21.98 -14.66 1.32
C GLN A 79 21.06 -15.79 0.84
N ALA A 80 19.74 -15.62 0.92
CA ALA A 80 18.80 -16.62 0.44
C ALA A 80 18.97 -16.90 -1.07
N LEU A 81 19.15 -15.85 -1.87
CA LEU A 81 19.38 -15.97 -3.32
C LEU A 81 20.68 -16.72 -3.63
N SER A 82 21.80 -16.37 -2.99
CA SER A 82 23.09 -17.03 -3.22
C SER A 82 23.12 -18.48 -2.74
N GLN A 83 22.35 -18.81 -1.70
CA GLN A 83 22.19 -20.17 -1.19
C GLN A 83 21.09 -20.96 -1.91
N GLN A 84 20.41 -20.38 -2.90
CA GLN A 84 19.24 -20.96 -3.56
C GLN A 84 18.15 -21.41 -2.57
N ARG A 85 18.02 -20.71 -1.44
CA ARG A 85 17.02 -20.97 -0.41
C ARG A 85 15.72 -20.28 -0.78
N GLU A 86 14.63 -21.02 -0.76
CA GLU A 86 13.31 -20.46 -1.01
C GLU A 86 12.86 -19.51 0.11
N LEU A 87 12.18 -18.44 -0.29
CA LEU A 87 11.47 -17.52 0.59
C LEU A 87 9.98 -17.64 0.27
N PRO A 88 9.29 -18.68 0.79
CA PRO A 88 7.89 -18.91 0.49
C PRO A 88 7.02 -17.79 1.09
N LEU A 89 6.13 -17.24 0.28
CA LEU A 89 5.16 -16.24 0.67
C LEU A 89 3.76 -16.73 0.33
N SER A 90 2.83 -16.58 1.26
CA SER A 90 1.40 -16.84 1.05
C SER A 90 0.61 -15.56 1.31
N TRP A 91 -0.34 -15.23 0.44
CA TRP A 91 -1.18 -14.05 0.60
C TRP A 91 -2.61 -14.33 0.17
N GLN A 92 -3.56 -13.67 0.85
CA GLN A 92 -4.94 -13.62 0.41
C GLN A 92 -5.06 -12.55 -0.67
N CYS A 93 -5.41 -12.94 -1.89
CA CYS A 93 -5.56 -12.02 -3.00
C CYS A 93 -6.82 -11.17 -2.83
N ALA A 94 -6.65 -9.85 -2.76
CA ALA A 94 -7.78 -8.91 -2.69
C ALA A 94 -8.66 -8.93 -3.97
N LEU A 95 -8.12 -9.41 -5.10
CA LEU A 95 -8.81 -9.41 -6.38
C LEU A 95 -9.71 -10.65 -6.56
N CYS A 96 -9.17 -11.86 -6.43
CA CYS A 96 -9.93 -13.10 -6.62
C CYS A 96 -10.51 -13.65 -5.31
N GLY A 97 -10.00 -13.20 -4.17
CA GLY A 97 -10.37 -13.69 -2.84
C GLY A 97 -9.75 -15.04 -2.48
N GLN A 98 -8.94 -15.64 -3.35
CA GLN A 98 -8.23 -16.90 -3.08
C GLN A 98 -6.90 -16.64 -2.40
N THR A 99 -6.40 -17.65 -1.68
CA THR A 99 -5.02 -17.67 -1.17
C THR A 99 -4.09 -18.11 -2.28
N HIS A 100 -3.04 -17.34 -2.51
CA HIS A 100 -1.94 -17.68 -3.42
C HIS A 100 -0.68 -17.91 -2.63
N ALA A 101 0.23 -18.68 -3.20
CA ALA A 101 1.56 -18.88 -2.66
C ALA A 101 2.59 -18.87 -3.79
N GLN A 102 3.75 -18.28 -3.53
CA GLN A 102 4.91 -18.39 -4.43
C GLN A 102 6.21 -18.22 -3.65
N ASN A 103 7.33 -18.59 -4.27
CA ASN A 103 8.64 -18.16 -3.81
C ASN A 103 8.84 -16.68 -4.16
N LEU A 104 9.18 -15.86 -3.17
CA LEU A 104 9.44 -14.43 -3.38
C LEU A 104 10.66 -14.20 -4.28
N LEU A 105 11.62 -15.14 -4.28
CA LEU A 105 12.81 -15.08 -5.12
C LEU A 105 12.62 -15.70 -6.51
N GLN A 106 11.38 -16.06 -6.88
CA GLN A 106 11.09 -16.58 -8.22
C GLN A 106 11.44 -15.53 -9.29
N ASP A 107 12.25 -15.94 -10.27
CA ASP A 107 12.79 -15.10 -11.36
C ASP A 107 13.62 -13.90 -10.89
N VAL A 108 14.13 -13.91 -9.66
CA VAL A 108 15.03 -12.87 -9.15
C VAL A 108 16.48 -13.24 -9.47
N ALA A 109 17.23 -12.29 -10.00
CA ALA A 109 18.67 -12.42 -10.26
C ALA A 109 19.51 -11.51 -9.37
N TYR A 110 18.97 -10.36 -8.96
CA TYR A 110 19.72 -9.36 -8.19
C TYR A 110 18.89 -8.79 -7.03
N VAL A 111 19.59 -8.43 -5.96
CA VAL A 111 19.08 -7.68 -4.81
C VAL A 111 19.79 -6.33 -4.80
N LEU A 112 19.02 -5.24 -4.86
CA LEU A 112 19.54 -3.88 -4.89
C LEU A 112 19.07 -3.13 -3.65
N GLU A 113 20.02 -2.62 -2.88
CA GLU A 113 19.79 -1.74 -1.75
C GLU A 113 19.89 -0.28 -2.22
N ASP A 114 18.87 0.55 -1.97
CA ASP A 114 18.96 1.98 -2.24
C ASP A 114 19.57 2.72 -1.06
N LEU A 115 20.83 3.12 -1.20
CA LEU A 115 21.57 3.86 -0.17
C LEU A 115 21.30 5.37 -0.17
N LEU A 116 20.63 5.89 -1.21
CA LEU A 116 20.40 7.33 -1.38
C LEU A 116 19.11 7.81 -0.73
N ASN A 117 18.25 6.91 -0.24
CA ASN A 117 16.94 7.24 0.35
C ASN A 117 16.10 8.15 -0.55
N ALA A 118 16.13 7.95 -1.88
CA ALA A 118 15.33 8.75 -2.77
C ALA A 118 13.84 8.46 -2.50
N ALA A 119 13.04 9.50 -2.25
CA ALA A 119 11.66 9.35 -1.77
C ALA A 119 10.75 8.49 -2.68
N GLU A 120 11.06 8.39 -3.97
CA GLU A 120 10.28 7.62 -4.95
C GLU A 120 10.84 6.22 -5.24
N SER A 121 12.04 5.92 -4.70
CA SER A 121 12.75 4.68 -4.95
C SER A 121 12.49 3.69 -3.81
N PRO A 122 12.24 2.41 -4.10
CA PRO A 122 12.16 1.40 -3.06
C PRO A 122 13.49 1.26 -2.31
N ASP A 123 13.44 1.12 -0.99
CA ASP A 123 14.60 0.87 -0.13
C ASP A 123 15.33 -0.41 -0.51
N VAL A 124 14.58 -1.46 -0.87
CA VAL A 124 15.12 -2.70 -1.42
C VAL A 124 14.33 -3.12 -2.65
N ARG A 125 15.04 -3.43 -3.73
CA ARG A 125 14.48 -3.98 -4.98
C ARG A 125 15.03 -5.35 -5.27
N LEU A 126 14.16 -6.27 -5.66
CA LEU A 126 14.53 -7.54 -6.26
C LEU A 126 14.23 -7.47 -7.75
N THR A 127 15.24 -7.70 -8.58
CA THR A 127 15.09 -7.59 -10.05
C THR A 127 15.47 -8.89 -10.74
N ASP A 128 14.90 -9.12 -11.91
CA ASP A 128 15.35 -10.18 -12.81
C ASP A 128 16.69 -9.84 -13.49
N ALA A 129 17.16 -10.75 -14.35
CA ALA A 129 18.42 -10.61 -15.06
C ALA A 129 18.42 -9.46 -16.08
N GLN A 130 17.24 -9.01 -16.52
CA GLN A 130 17.04 -7.90 -17.46
C GLN A 130 16.89 -6.56 -16.73
N GLY A 131 16.88 -6.57 -15.39
CA GLY A 131 16.73 -5.38 -14.55
C GLY A 131 15.28 -4.98 -14.31
N ALA A 132 14.30 -5.81 -14.70
CA ALA A 132 12.91 -5.53 -14.36
C ALA A 132 12.62 -5.89 -12.90
N GLU A 133 11.97 -4.96 -12.21
CA GLU A 133 11.58 -5.11 -10.80
C GLU A 133 10.51 -6.20 -10.63
N ARG A 134 10.77 -7.16 -9.74
CA ARG A 134 9.85 -8.25 -9.37
C ARG A 134 9.22 -7.99 -8.00
N VAL A 135 10.01 -7.44 -7.07
CA VAL A 135 9.61 -7.11 -5.71
C VAL A 135 10.18 -5.77 -5.31
N ALA A 136 9.37 -4.93 -4.68
CA ALA A 136 9.77 -3.66 -4.09
C ALA A 136 9.43 -3.62 -2.59
N PHE A 137 10.38 -3.21 -1.75
CA PHE A 137 10.16 -2.92 -0.34
C PHE A 137 10.35 -1.43 -0.10
N TYR A 138 9.34 -0.81 0.50
CA TYR A 138 9.36 0.56 0.99
C TYR A 138 9.25 0.54 2.50
N ILE A 139 10.17 1.19 3.20
CA ILE A 139 10.21 1.28 4.65
C ILE A 139 9.82 2.71 5.04
N LEU A 140 8.67 2.81 5.68
CA LEU A 140 7.99 4.06 5.98
C LEU A 140 8.23 4.45 7.45
N GLY A 141 8.53 5.72 7.65
CA GLY A 141 8.44 6.34 8.97
C GLY A 141 7.00 6.52 9.43
N LYS A 142 6.82 6.86 10.70
CA LYS A 142 5.57 6.99 11.45
C LYS A 142 4.54 7.89 10.79
N ASP A 143 5.01 8.95 10.12
CA ASP A 143 4.17 9.93 9.44
C ASP A 143 4.46 10.02 7.93
N ALA A 144 5.17 9.03 7.37
CA ALA A 144 5.51 9.03 5.96
C ALA A 144 4.27 8.72 5.09
N ALA A 145 4.00 9.60 4.12
CA ALA A 145 3.00 9.34 3.11
C ALA A 145 3.41 8.14 2.22
N LEU A 146 2.43 7.39 1.73
CA LEU A 146 2.68 6.33 0.77
C LEU A 146 3.18 6.92 -0.56
N PRO A 147 4.34 6.49 -1.08
CA PRO A 147 4.83 6.90 -2.39
C PRO A 147 3.81 6.66 -3.50
N GLU A 148 3.69 7.58 -4.47
CA GLU A 148 2.78 7.42 -5.61
C GLU A 148 3.09 6.16 -6.44
N ARG A 149 4.38 5.85 -6.61
CA ARG A 149 4.85 4.63 -7.30
C ARG A 149 4.32 3.33 -6.68
N LEU A 150 4.11 3.29 -5.36
CA LEU A 150 3.49 2.12 -4.70
C LEU A 150 2.07 1.87 -5.23
N GLN A 151 1.35 2.94 -5.59
CA GLN A 151 0.01 2.85 -6.17
C GLN A 151 0.06 2.33 -7.61
N GLU A 152 1.08 2.68 -8.38
CA GLU A 152 1.28 2.17 -9.75
C GLU A 152 1.59 0.67 -9.74
N LEU A 153 2.38 0.20 -8.78
CA LEU A 153 2.77 -1.22 -8.67
C LEU A 153 1.58 -2.15 -8.43
N VAL A 154 0.51 -1.68 -7.77
CA VAL A 154 -0.76 -2.41 -7.66
C VAL A 154 -1.29 -2.78 -9.05
N GLY A 155 -1.21 -1.85 -10.01
CA GLY A 155 -1.66 -2.04 -11.38
C GLY A 155 -0.77 -2.95 -12.23
N GLN A 156 0.43 -3.29 -11.77
CA GLN A 156 1.42 -4.05 -12.55
C GLN A 156 1.47 -5.54 -12.17
N GLY A 157 0.75 -5.96 -11.13
CA GLY A 157 0.77 -7.35 -10.66
C GLY A 157 2.13 -7.78 -10.10
N ARG A 158 2.90 -6.83 -9.56
CA ARG A 158 4.21 -7.09 -8.93
C ARG A 158 4.06 -7.07 -7.42
N PHE A 159 5.01 -7.69 -6.71
CA PHE A 159 5.03 -7.53 -5.26
C PHE A 159 5.52 -6.14 -4.88
N ALA A 160 4.76 -5.49 -4.01
CA ALA A 160 5.21 -4.30 -3.32
C ALA A 160 4.84 -4.42 -1.84
N PHE A 161 5.75 -4.03 -0.97
CA PHE A 161 5.55 -4.02 0.47
C PHE A 161 5.76 -2.60 1.00
N ALA A 162 4.87 -2.19 1.89
CA ALA A 162 5.03 -0.99 2.71
C ALA A 162 5.23 -1.47 4.15
N LEU A 163 6.45 -1.30 4.66
CA LEU A 163 6.89 -1.74 5.98
C LEU A 163 6.95 -0.53 6.90
N SER A 164 6.63 -0.71 8.18
CA SER A 164 6.85 0.35 9.17
C SER A 164 8.25 0.23 9.76
N ALA A 165 8.97 1.35 9.86
CA ALA A 165 10.24 1.43 10.57
C ALA A 165 10.11 1.13 12.08
N GLU A 166 8.90 1.21 12.65
CA GLU A 166 8.64 0.84 14.04
C GLU A 166 8.49 -0.69 14.21
N ALA A 167 8.10 -1.40 13.15
CA ALA A 167 7.84 -2.84 13.13
C ALA A 167 9.11 -3.65 12.76
N LEU A 168 10.21 -3.33 13.44
CA LEU A 168 11.48 -4.02 13.24
C LEU A 168 11.40 -5.48 13.73
N PRO A 169 12.04 -6.43 13.03
CA PRO A 169 12.15 -7.80 13.53
C PRO A 169 12.88 -7.83 14.88
N GLU A 170 12.52 -8.81 15.72
CA GLU A 170 13.24 -9.08 16.97
C GLU A 170 14.19 -10.28 16.85
N SER A 171 14.18 -10.94 15.69
CA SER A 171 15.00 -12.10 15.33
C SER A 171 15.66 -11.89 13.98
N ASN A 172 16.65 -12.74 13.67
CA ASN A 172 17.30 -12.77 12.35
C ASN A 172 16.60 -13.71 11.35
N ASP A 173 15.36 -14.14 11.62
CA ASP A 173 14.62 -15.04 10.75
C ASP A 173 13.80 -14.26 9.70
N LEU A 174 14.39 -14.10 8.51
CA LEU A 174 13.73 -13.46 7.38
C LEU A 174 12.44 -14.18 6.95
N ASN A 175 12.40 -15.52 6.99
CA ASN A 175 11.21 -16.26 6.56
C ASN A 175 10.05 -16.04 7.51
N ALA A 176 10.32 -16.08 8.82
CA ALA A 176 9.30 -15.77 9.83
C ALA A 176 8.79 -14.34 9.69
N TYR A 177 9.68 -13.37 9.42
CA TYR A 177 9.29 -11.99 9.19
C TYR A 177 8.40 -11.84 7.95
N LEU A 178 8.83 -12.36 6.80
CA LEU A 178 8.08 -12.30 5.54
C LEU A 178 6.71 -12.97 5.65
N ALA A 179 6.58 -14.07 6.40
CA ALA A 179 5.32 -14.77 6.60
C ALA A 179 4.27 -13.94 7.36
N MET A 180 4.70 -12.95 8.16
CA MET A 180 3.80 -12.03 8.86
C MET A 180 3.38 -10.84 7.99
N LEU A 181 4.10 -10.58 6.89
CA LEU A 181 3.85 -9.43 6.04
C LEU A 181 2.61 -9.62 5.17
N LYS A 182 1.88 -8.53 4.99
CA LYS A 182 0.83 -8.42 3.98
C LYS A 182 1.36 -7.58 2.83
N PRO A 183 1.43 -8.12 1.59
CA PRO A 183 1.84 -7.33 0.46
C PRO A 183 0.86 -6.18 0.22
N PHE A 184 1.39 -5.00 -0.08
CA PHE A 184 0.61 -3.85 -0.54
C PHE A 184 0.07 -4.08 -1.95
N ALA A 185 0.91 -4.66 -2.81
CA ALA A 185 0.58 -5.15 -4.15
C ALA A 185 1.11 -6.58 -4.31
N ALA A 186 0.39 -7.44 -5.03
CA ALA A 186 0.83 -8.79 -5.33
C ALA A 186 0.21 -9.28 -6.66
N PRO A 187 0.89 -10.20 -7.38
CA PRO A 187 0.33 -10.85 -8.56
C PRO A 187 -0.96 -11.61 -8.24
N CYS A 188 -1.80 -11.80 -9.26
CA CYS A 188 -2.78 -12.87 -9.26
C CYS A 188 -3.06 -13.28 -10.71
N PRO A 189 -3.28 -14.56 -11.03
CA PRO A 189 -3.43 -15.02 -12.41
C PRO A 189 -4.60 -14.37 -13.17
N LEU A 190 -5.63 -13.91 -12.46
CA LEU A 190 -6.76 -13.21 -13.09
C LEU A 190 -6.41 -11.77 -13.51
N TRP A 191 -5.24 -11.26 -13.14
CA TRP A 191 -4.77 -9.91 -13.50
C TRP A 191 -4.48 -9.78 -15.00
N ASP A 192 -4.00 -10.83 -15.68
CA ASP A 192 -3.51 -10.74 -17.07
C ASP A 192 -4.62 -10.71 -18.13
N ARG A 193 -5.87 -10.63 -17.70
CA ARG A 193 -7.02 -10.53 -18.59
C ARG A 193 -7.15 -9.11 -19.17
N ALA A 194 -7.15 -9.00 -20.49
CA ALA A 194 -7.22 -7.72 -21.21
C ALA A 194 -8.49 -6.88 -20.93
N ASP A 195 -9.58 -7.54 -20.53
CA ASP A 195 -10.86 -6.92 -20.20
C ASP A 195 -10.93 -6.35 -18.78
N VAL A 196 -9.91 -6.56 -17.94
CA VAL A 196 -9.84 -6.04 -16.57
C VAL A 196 -9.11 -4.70 -16.53
N VAL A 197 -9.77 -3.66 -16.01
CA VAL A 197 -9.19 -2.31 -15.87
C VAL A 197 -8.78 -2.07 -14.43
N ARG A 198 -7.48 -1.81 -14.25
CA ARG A 198 -6.78 -1.85 -12.95
C ARG A 198 -5.75 -0.76 -12.73
N GLU A 199 -5.28 -0.10 -13.79
CA GLU A 199 -4.32 0.99 -13.69
C GLU A 199 -5.08 2.28 -13.31
N PRO A 200 -4.66 3.02 -12.27
CA PRO A 200 -5.32 4.26 -11.84
C PRO A 200 -5.56 5.22 -13.01
N GLU A 201 -4.57 5.43 -13.87
CA GLU A 201 -4.68 6.32 -15.02
C GLU A 201 -5.59 5.80 -16.13
N ARG A 202 -5.61 4.48 -16.37
CA ARG A 202 -6.57 3.88 -17.33
C ARG A 202 -8.00 3.96 -16.77
N LEU A 203 -8.16 3.75 -15.47
CA LEU A 203 -9.43 3.89 -14.76
C LEU A 203 -9.96 5.32 -14.84
N ARG A 204 -9.16 6.31 -14.45
CA ARG A 204 -9.51 7.74 -14.51
C ARG A 204 -9.93 8.14 -15.92
N ARG A 205 -9.13 7.78 -16.94
CA ARG A 205 -9.47 8.05 -18.35
C ARG A 205 -10.77 7.38 -18.78
N LEU A 206 -10.99 6.12 -18.39
CA LEU A 206 -12.24 5.41 -18.70
C LEU A 206 -13.46 6.13 -18.10
N LEU A 207 -13.38 6.52 -16.83
CA LEU A 207 -14.47 7.22 -16.14
C LEU A 207 -14.72 8.61 -16.74
N ILE A 208 -13.68 9.42 -16.94
CA ILE A 208 -13.82 10.74 -17.57
C ILE A 208 -14.45 10.62 -18.96
N ASN A 209 -14.00 9.66 -19.78
CA ASN A 209 -14.57 9.42 -21.11
C ASN A 209 -16.04 8.99 -21.04
N LEU A 210 -16.41 8.18 -20.05
CA LEU A 210 -17.78 7.74 -19.83
C LEU A 210 -18.70 8.92 -19.47
N ALA A 211 -18.30 9.77 -18.52
CA ALA A 211 -19.06 10.96 -18.12
C ALA A 211 -19.12 12.03 -19.23
N ASN A 212 -18.13 12.09 -20.12
CA ASN A 212 -18.11 13.05 -21.23
C ASN A 212 -18.97 12.63 -22.43
N ARG A 213 -19.55 11.43 -22.43
CA ARG A 213 -20.47 10.96 -23.49
C ARG A 213 -21.93 11.02 -23.01
N PRO A 214 -22.91 11.33 -23.89
CA PRO A 214 -24.32 11.17 -23.56
C PRO A 214 -24.61 9.76 -23.01
N PRO A 215 -25.38 9.61 -21.92
CA PRO A 215 -26.23 10.63 -21.29
C PRO A 215 -25.52 11.49 -20.20
N HIS A 216 -24.20 11.53 -20.17
CA HIS A 216 -23.36 12.26 -19.20
C HIS A 216 -23.42 11.74 -17.76
N TYR A 217 -23.93 10.52 -17.59
CA TYR A 217 -23.90 9.81 -16.33
C TYR A 217 -23.76 8.30 -16.53
N PHE A 218 -23.38 7.63 -15.44
CA PHE A 218 -23.33 6.18 -15.34
C PHE A 218 -23.61 5.77 -13.89
N PHE A 219 -24.20 4.60 -13.69
CA PHE A 219 -24.25 3.94 -12.39
C PHE A 219 -24.21 2.42 -12.59
N GLY A 220 -23.66 1.71 -11.61
CA GLY A 220 -23.53 0.24 -11.68
C GLY A 220 -23.24 -0.38 -10.32
N ALA A 221 -23.70 -1.62 -10.12
CA ALA A 221 -23.46 -2.37 -8.90
C ALA A 221 -22.02 -2.89 -8.86
N VAL A 222 -21.43 -2.90 -7.67
CA VAL A 222 -20.14 -3.54 -7.40
C VAL A 222 -20.42 -4.96 -6.96
N GLU A 223 -20.10 -5.93 -7.81
CA GLU A 223 -20.49 -7.32 -7.63
C GLU A 223 -19.34 -8.28 -7.93
N ARG A 224 -19.58 -9.58 -7.72
CA ARG A 224 -18.62 -10.61 -8.10
C ARG A 224 -18.86 -11.04 -9.54
N VAL A 225 -17.84 -10.93 -10.37
CA VAL A 225 -17.92 -11.21 -11.81
C VAL A 225 -16.84 -12.20 -12.21
N GLU A 226 -17.21 -13.39 -12.68
CA GLU A 226 -16.27 -14.39 -13.22
C GLU A 226 -15.09 -14.68 -12.26
N GLY A 227 -15.38 -14.80 -10.96
CA GLY A 227 -14.39 -15.03 -9.90
C GLY A 227 -13.69 -13.76 -9.38
N LEU A 228 -13.81 -12.62 -10.07
CA LEU A 228 -13.31 -11.33 -9.60
C LEU A 228 -14.27 -10.73 -8.58
N ALA A 229 -13.80 -10.45 -7.37
CA ALA A 229 -14.56 -9.72 -6.38
C ALA A 229 -14.50 -8.21 -6.67
N ASP A 230 -15.55 -7.51 -6.23
CA ASP A 230 -15.62 -6.05 -6.26
C ASP A 230 -15.45 -5.47 -7.67
N VAL A 231 -16.29 -5.85 -8.62
CA VAL A 231 -16.19 -5.38 -10.01
C VAL A 231 -17.45 -4.62 -10.42
N VAL A 232 -17.24 -3.54 -11.18
CA VAL A 232 -18.29 -2.85 -11.93
C VAL A 232 -18.08 -3.09 -13.43
N ARG A 233 -19.13 -3.48 -14.14
CA ARG A 233 -19.10 -3.62 -15.60
C ARG A 233 -19.33 -2.27 -16.27
N ILE A 234 -18.37 -1.84 -17.10
CA ILE A 234 -18.47 -0.63 -17.93
C ILE A 234 -18.30 -1.06 -19.39
N GLY A 235 -19.42 -1.28 -20.08
CA GLY A 235 -19.41 -1.89 -21.41
C GLY A 235 -18.80 -3.30 -21.35
N HIS A 236 -17.74 -3.54 -22.11
CA HIS A 236 -17.00 -4.81 -22.10
C HIS A 236 -15.91 -4.88 -21.01
N TYR A 237 -15.63 -3.77 -20.33
CA TYR A 237 -14.60 -3.72 -19.31
C TYR A 237 -15.14 -4.16 -17.95
N LYS A 238 -14.29 -4.92 -17.23
CA LYS A 238 -14.45 -5.28 -15.83
C LYS A 238 -13.56 -4.35 -15.01
N VAL A 239 -14.17 -3.34 -14.43
CA VAL A 239 -13.45 -2.34 -13.65
C VAL A 239 -13.37 -2.82 -12.21
N TRP A 240 -12.16 -3.02 -11.71
CA TRP A 240 -11.98 -3.43 -10.31
C TRP A 240 -12.30 -2.25 -9.40
N ALA A 241 -13.31 -2.45 -8.57
CA ALA A 241 -14.06 -1.53 -7.73
C ALA A 241 -13.88 -1.80 -6.23
N ALA A 242 -12.80 -2.46 -5.80
CA ALA A 242 -12.54 -2.63 -4.38
C ALA A 242 -12.33 -1.27 -3.70
N LEU A 243 -13.11 -0.97 -2.65
CA LEU A 243 -13.07 0.33 -1.98
C LEU A 243 -11.66 0.75 -1.52
N PRO A 244 -10.83 -0.12 -0.89
CA PRO A 244 -9.46 0.28 -0.53
C PRO A 244 -8.61 0.63 -1.76
N PHE A 245 -8.80 -0.06 -2.88
CA PHE A 245 -8.11 0.27 -4.13
C PHE A 245 -8.61 1.61 -4.69
N TRP A 246 -9.92 1.89 -4.67
CA TRP A 246 -10.49 3.15 -5.18
C TRP A 246 -10.12 4.36 -4.35
N LEU A 247 -10.16 4.24 -3.03
CA LEU A 247 -9.68 5.27 -2.11
C LEU A 247 -8.22 5.66 -2.45
N ARG A 248 -7.39 4.68 -2.80
CA ARG A 248 -5.98 4.88 -3.16
C ARG A 248 -5.80 5.40 -4.59
N ALA A 249 -6.42 4.77 -5.58
CA ALA A 249 -6.20 5.03 -7.00
C ALA A 249 -6.88 6.31 -7.50
N VAL A 250 -8.06 6.62 -6.97
CA VAL A 250 -8.88 7.74 -7.44
C VAL A 250 -8.77 8.95 -6.50
N GLY A 251 -8.53 8.72 -5.21
CA GLY A 251 -8.56 9.76 -4.18
C GLY A 251 -9.96 10.33 -3.97
N GLY A 252 -10.19 11.08 -2.89
CA GLY A 252 -11.49 11.64 -2.54
C GLY A 252 -11.77 11.58 -1.05
N ALA A 253 -12.98 11.93 -0.65
CA ALA A 253 -13.39 11.96 0.76
C ALA A 253 -14.46 10.92 1.06
N LEU A 254 -14.23 10.12 2.12
CA LEU A 254 -15.24 9.20 2.67
C LEU A 254 -16.15 9.96 3.63
N ASN A 255 -17.44 9.98 3.34
CA ASN A 255 -18.48 10.61 4.14
C ASN A 255 -19.37 9.53 4.76
N ARG A 256 -19.50 9.54 6.09
CA ARG A 256 -20.43 8.66 6.81
C ARG A 256 -21.72 9.41 7.04
N LEU A 257 -22.75 9.05 6.29
CA LEU A 257 -24.02 9.77 6.27
C LEU A 257 -24.98 9.28 7.36
N ALA A 258 -24.99 7.98 7.60
CA ALA A 258 -25.82 7.32 8.61
C ALA A 258 -25.18 5.97 9.01
N PRO A 259 -25.67 5.30 10.06
CA PRO A 259 -25.25 3.93 10.36
C PRO A 259 -25.42 3.03 9.12
N ASN A 260 -24.34 2.37 8.70
CA ASN A 260 -24.28 1.51 7.51
C ASN A 260 -24.48 2.22 6.16
N VAL A 261 -24.39 3.55 6.09
CA VAL A 261 -24.45 4.32 4.84
C VAL A 261 -23.19 5.18 4.73
N GLU A 262 -22.32 4.79 3.81
CA GLU A 262 -21.08 5.48 3.52
C GLU A 262 -21.06 5.89 2.04
N ILE A 263 -20.69 7.13 1.76
CA ILE A 263 -20.48 7.62 0.40
C ILE A 263 -19.08 8.19 0.29
N PHE A 264 -18.32 7.66 -0.65
CA PHE A 264 -17.06 8.26 -1.05
C PHE A 264 -17.30 9.13 -2.28
N ILE A 265 -16.78 10.36 -2.22
CA ILE A 265 -17.00 11.37 -3.25
C ILE A 265 -15.63 11.84 -3.76
N GLN A 266 -15.51 11.88 -5.08
CA GLN A 266 -14.39 12.51 -5.77
C GLN A 266 -14.92 13.37 -6.91
N ASN A 267 -14.25 14.49 -7.19
CA ASN A 267 -14.63 15.38 -8.27
C ASN A 267 -13.43 15.76 -9.15
N TRP A 268 -13.70 15.96 -10.44
CA TRP A 268 -12.73 16.38 -11.44
C TRP A 268 -13.27 17.54 -12.26
N ASP A 269 -12.64 18.69 -12.15
CA ASP A 269 -12.99 19.84 -12.98
C ASP A 269 -12.63 19.59 -14.44
N GLN A 270 -13.49 20.04 -15.34
CA GLN A 270 -13.34 19.89 -16.78
C GLN A 270 -12.92 21.22 -17.41
N PRO A 271 -12.16 21.20 -18.53
CA PRO A 271 -11.71 22.44 -19.20
C PRO A 271 -12.84 23.39 -19.62
N ASN A 272 -14.07 22.88 -19.79
CA ASN A 272 -15.23 23.69 -20.15
C ASN A 272 -15.98 24.27 -18.93
N GLY A 273 -15.40 24.20 -17.73
CA GLY A 273 -15.97 24.73 -16.48
C GLY A 273 -17.03 23.85 -15.82
N GLY A 274 -17.35 22.68 -16.38
CA GLY A 274 -18.18 21.67 -15.71
C GLY A 274 -17.35 20.81 -14.75
N THR A 275 -18.00 20.01 -13.92
CA THR A 275 -17.32 19.13 -12.96
C THR A 275 -17.91 17.73 -13.06
N ILE A 276 -17.03 16.72 -13.12
CA ILE A 276 -17.43 15.31 -13.04
C ILE A 276 -17.39 14.91 -11.57
N TYR A 277 -18.49 14.37 -11.07
CA TYR A 277 -18.56 13.76 -9.75
C TYR A 277 -18.61 12.26 -9.87
N LEU A 278 -17.78 11.62 -9.07
CA LEU A 278 -17.74 10.19 -8.85
C LEU A 278 -18.21 9.91 -7.43
N TYR A 279 -19.14 8.96 -7.32
CA TYR A 279 -19.69 8.48 -6.08
C TYR A 279 -19.43 6.98 -5.97
N TYR A 280 -18.86 6.56 -4.85
CA TYR A 280 -18.84 5.16 -4.46
C TYR A 280 -19.73 5.01 -3.23
N VAL A 281 -20.84 4.30 -3.40
CA VAL A 281 -21.85 4.12 -2.37
C VAL A 281 -21.70 2.76 -1.72
N LYS A 282 -21.74 2.73 -0.39
CA LYS A 282 -21.88 1.52 0.40
C LYS A 282 -23.09 1.65 1.31
N ILE A 283 -24.03 0.73 1.15
CA ILE A 283 -25.19 0.58 2.04
C ILE A 283 -25.18 -0.85 2.55
N ARG A 284 -24.92 -1.02 3.86
CA ARG A 284 -24.73 -2.33 4.49
C ARG A 284 -23.67 -3.14 3.72
N GLU A 285 -24.04 -4.29 3.17
CA GLU A 285 -23.17 -5.16 2.36
C GLU A 285 -23.20 -4.84 0.86
N THR A 286 -24.16 -4.02 0.42
CA THR A 286 -24.30 -3.66 -1.00
C THR A 286 -23.41 -2.47 -1.34
N ARG A 287 -22.86 -2.49 -2.56
CA ARG A 287 -21.92 -1.48 -3.04
C ARG A 287 -22.26 -1.12 -4.49
N ALA A 288 -22.08 0.14 -4.84
CA ALA A 288 -22.34 0.64 -6.19
C ALA A 288 -21.48 1.86 -6.50
N ILE A 289 -21.32 2.14 -7.79
CA ILE A 289 -20.64 3.32 -8.28
C ILE A 289 -21.63 4.16 -9.08
N ALA A 290 -21.53 5.47 -8.93
CA ALA A 290 -22.25 6.46 -9.70
C ALA A 290 -21.26 7.51 -10.22
N LEU A 291 -21.52 8.03 -11.41
CA LEU A 291 -20.69 9.03 -12.06
C LEU A 291 -21.61 9.98 -12.81
N ARG A 292 -21.44 11.29 -12.64
CA ARG A 292 -22.22 12.30 -13.38
C ARG A 292 -21.38 13.51 -13.69
N ARG A 293 -21.51 14.02 -14.91
CA ARG A 293 -20.98 15.32 -15.30
C ARG A 293 -22.05 16.38 -15.07
N TYR A 294 -21.69 17.40 -14.29
CA TYR A 294 -22.52 18.58 -14.06
C TYR A 294 -22.04 19.75 -14.92
N ALA A 295 -22.99 20.56 -15.37
CA ALA A 295 -22.72 21.78 -16.10
C ALA A 295 -22.03 22.82 -15.20
N PRO A 296 -21.35 23.84 -15.77
CA PRO A 296 -20.74 24.90 -14.98
C PRO A 296 -21.72 25.52 -13.98
N ARG A 297 -21.24 25.77 -12.75
CA ARG A 297 -22.02 26.36 -11.64
C ARG A 297 -23.21 25.52 -11.13
N SER A 298 -23.33 24.28 -11.57
CA SER A 298 -24.30 23.34 -10.99
C SER A 298 -23.73 22.75 -9.70
N VAL A 299 -24.53 22.75 -8.64
CA VAL A 299 -24.16 22.14 -7.35
C VAL A 299 -24.88 20.80 -7.23
N PRO A 300 -24.18 19.69 -7.03
CA PRO A 300 -24.84 18.42 -6.73
C PRO A 300 -25.59 18.55 -5.41
N SER A 301 -26.84 18.11 -5.39
CA SER A 301 -27.60 17.98 -4.15
C SER A 301 -27.92 16.52 -3.90
N LEU A 302 -27.64 16.06 -2.68
CA LEU A 302 -28.08 14.76 -2.19
C LEU A 302 -29.03 15.03 -1.03
N GLN A 303 -30.28 14.61 -1.16
CA GLN A 303 -31.20 14.57 -0.04
C GLN A 303 -31.11 13.21 0.64
N ILE A 304 -30.73 13.20 1.92
CA ILE A 304 -30.70 11.99 2.73
C ILE A 304 -32.00 11.97 3.54
N ASP A 305 -32.82 10.93 3.35
CA ASP A 305 -34.12 10.76 3.98
C ASP A 305 -34.25 9.37 4.63
N ASP A 306 -35.41 9.03 5.18
CA ASP A 306 -35.58 7.75 5.88
C ASP A 306 -35.56 6.52 4.96
N ARG A 307 -35.65 6.68 3.62
CA ARG A 307 -35.68 5.54 2.69
C ARG A 307 -34.38 4.74 2.70
N TYR A 308 -33.25 5.37 2.99
CA TYR A 308 -31.95 4.70 3.12
C TYR A 308 -31.89 3.70 4.30
N ARG A 309 -32.85 3.78 5.24
CA ARG A 309 -32.99 2.84 6.36
C ARG A 309 -33.80 1.59 5.99
N LEU A 310 -34.52 1.61 4.87
CA LEU A 310 -35.33 0.47 4.43
C LEU A 310 -34.43 -0.69 4.01
N LEU A 311 -34.78 -1.91 4.44
CA LEU A 311 -33.97 -3.08 4.11
C LEU A 311 -33.91 -3.37 2.61
N SER A 312 -34.91 -2.94 1.84
CA SER A 312 -34.97 -3.06 0.39
C SER A 312 -34.10 -2.06 -0.36
N PHE A 313 -33.69 -0.96 0.27
CA PHE A 313 -32.94 0.10 -0.39
C PHE A 313 -31.45 -0.26 -0.46
N THR A 314 -30.91 -0.37 -1.68
CA THR A 314 -29.54 -0.82 -1.94
C THR A 314 -28.62 0.33 -2.35
N ALA A 315 -27.31 0.09 -2.33
CA ALA A 315 -26.34 1.05 -2.85
C ALA A 315 -26.59 1.41 -4.32
N LEU A 316 -27.13 0.49 -5.13
CA LEU A 316 -27.44 0.74 -6.54
C LEU A 316 -28.60 1.75 -6.68
N ASP A 317 -29.58 1.69 -5.78
CA ASP A 317 -30.71 2.62 -5.77
C ASP A 317 -30.22 4.05 -5.46
N MET A 318 -29.37 4.19 -4.45
CA MET A 318 -28.72 5.48 -4.14
C MET A 318 -27.87 6.00 -5.29
N ALA A 319 -27.06 5.13 -5.91
CA ALA A 319 -26.21 5.49 -7.03
C ALA A 319 -27.05 6.01 -8.21
N ARG A 320 -28.20 5.39 -8.48
CA ARG A 320 -29.15 5.88 -9.49
C ARG A 320 -29.70 7.26 -9.13
N GLU A 321 -30.13 7.49 -7.89
CA GLU A 321 -30.65 8.79 -7.46
C GLU A 321 -29.62 9.91 -7.61
N LEU A 322 -28.38 9.67 -7.17
CA LEU A 322 -27.26 10.62 -7.26
C LEU A 322 -27.02 11.13 -8.68
N VAL A 323 -27.28 10.28 -9.69
CA VAL A 323 -27.04 10.64 -11.08
C VAL A 323 -28.31 10.93 -11.87
N SER A 324 -29.49 10.82 -11.26
CA SER A 324 -30.76 11.17 -11.89
C SER A 324 -31.15 12.62 -11.60
N ASN A 325 -30.77 13.15 -10.43
CA ASN A 325 -31.04 14.53 -10.00
C ASN A 325 -29.95 15.51 -10.44
#